data_AF-A0A1V6CPU7-F1
#
_entry.id   AF-A0A1V6CPU7-F1
#
_cell.length_a   1.000
_cell.length_b   1.000
_cell.length_c   1.000
_cell.angle_alpha   90.00
_cell.angle_beta   90.00
_cell.angle_gamma   90.00
#
_symmetry.space_group_name_H-M   'P 1'
#
loop_
_entity.id
_entity.type
_entity.pdbx_description
1 polymer ?
#
loop_
_entity_poly.entity_id
_entity_poly.type
_entity_poly.pdbx_seq_one_letter_code
_entity_poly.pdbx_strand_id
1 'polypeptide(L)'
;MRIVWISMAVITISIDDEIEQRFREVAKRVIGEKKGYIRQAVSEALQLWLDQKDQERIATDALAIIGSGYHLGEKRYKKREDLYDRSSSTR
;
A
#
# COMPACT_ATOMS: atom_id res chain seq x y z
N MET A 1 -7.23 24.77 -18.42
CA MET A 1 -8.07 23.77 -17.72
C MET A 1 -7.67 22.39 -18.24
N ARG A 2 -6.96 21.56 -17.45
CA ARG A 2 -6.57 20.20 -17.87
C ARG A 2 -7.72 19.26 -17.54
N ILE A 3 -8.39 18.74 -18.56
CA ILE A 3 -9.38 17.67 -18.42
C ILE A 3 -8.58 16.38 -18.23
N VAL A 4 -8.58 15.86 -17.00
CA VAL A 4 -8.07 14.51 -16.72
C VAL A 4 -9.15 13.54 -17.17
N TRP A 5 -8.85 12.76 -18.21
CA TRP A 5 -9.73 11.68 -18.65
C TRP A 5 -9.56 10.50 -17.68
N ILE A 6 -10.61 10.15 -16.96
CA ILE A 6 -10.65 8.89 -16.22
C ILE A 6 -11.00 7.81 -17.24
N SER A 7 -10.00 7.06 -17.70
CA SER A 7 -10.24 5.89 -18.55
C SER A 7 -10.81 4.75 -17.69
N MET A 8 -12.01 4.29 -18.03
CA MET A 8 -12.61 3.11 -17.38
C MET A 8 -12.30 1.86 -18.21
N ALA A 9 -11.48 0.97 -17.66
CA ALA A 9 -11.30 -0.37 -18.21
C ALA A 9 -12.46 -1.30 -17.77
N VAL A 10 -12.85 -2.23 -18.65
CA VAL A 10 -13.82 -3.29 -18.34
C VAL A 10 -13.07 -4.61 -18.32
N ILE A 11 -13.24 -5.37 -17.24
CA ILE A 11 -12.62 -6.67 -17.06
C ILE A 11 -13.76 -7.67 -16.82
N THR A 12 -13.77 -8.76 -17.59
CA THR A 12 -14.69 -9.88 -17.41
C THR A 12 -13.91 -11.02 -16.79
N ILE A 13 -14.35 -11.49 -15.62
CA ILE A 13 -13.70 -12.57 -14.87
C ILE A 13 -14.75 -13.58 -14.42
N SER A 14 -14.35 -14.84 -14.29
CA SER A 14 -15.15 -15.90 -13.68
C SER A 14 -14.62 -16.15 -12.27
N ILE A 15 -15.51 -16.10 -11.28
CA ILE A 15 -15.20 -16.31 -9.87
C ILE A 15 -16.15 -17.39 -9.37
N ASP A 16 -15.72 -18.17 -8.37
CA ASP A 16 -16.57 -19.09 -7.65
C ASP A 16 -17.80 -18.37 -7.03
N ASP A 17 -18.97 -19.01 -7.14
CA ASP A 17 -20.25 -18.41 -6.75
C ASP A 17 -20.31 -18.11 -5.23
N GLU A 18 -19.71 -18.96 -4.38
CA GLU A 18 -19.69 -18.74 -2.93
C GLU A 18 -18.85 -17.50 -2.59
N ILE A 19 -17.70 -17.36 -3.24
CA ILE A 19 -16.81 -16.20 -3.08
C ILE A 19 -17.52 -14.94 -3.53
N GLU A 20 -18.19 -14.99 -4.67
CA GLU A 20 -18.94 -13.86 -5.23
C GLU A 20 -20.04 -13.39 -4.27
N GLN A 21 -20.84 -14.32 -3.77
CA GLN A 21 -21.95 -14.02 -2.88
C GLN A 21 -21.45 -13.40 -1.56
N ARG A 22 -20.42 -13.99 -0.95
CA ARG A 22 -19.79 -13.45 0.26
C ARG A 22 -19.22 -12.06 0.02
N PHE A 23 -18.56 -11.85 -1.12
CA PHE A 23 -18.03 -10.54 -1.50
C PHE A 23 -19.14 -9.49 -1.62
N ARG A 24 -20.27 -9.83 -2.26
CA ARG A 24 -21.42 -8.93 -2.36
C ARG A 24 -21.97 -8.56 -0.99
N GLU A 25 -22.14 -9.52 -0.08
CA GLU A 25 -22.64 -9.25 1.27
C GLU A 25 -21.72 -8.31 2.05
N VAL A 26 -20.41 -8.52 1.99
CA VAL A 26 -19.43 -7.65 2.63
C VAL A 26 -19.44 -6.26 2.00
N ALA A 27 -19.45 -6.19 0.66
CA ALA A 27 -19.50 -4.91 -0.06
C ALA A 27 -20.75 -4.10 0.30
N LYS A 28 -21.91 -4.76 0.44
CA LYS A 28 -23.15 -4.13 0.90
C LYS A 28 -23.01 -3.54 2.31
N ARG A 29 -22.38 -4.28 3.24
CA ARG A 29 -22.19 -3.82 4.62
C ARG A 29 -21.21 -2.65 4.74
N VAL A 30 -20.13 -2.65 3.95
CA VAL A 30 -19.05 -1.66 4.02
C VAL A 30 -19.40 -0.38 3.26
N ILE A 31 -19.92 -0.50 2.04
CA ILE A 31 -20.14 0.63 1.11
C ILE A 31 -21.60 1.10 1.14
N GLY A 32 -22.52 0.20 1.46
CA GLY A 32 -23.97 0.40 1.36
C GLY A 32 -24.54 0.00 0.00
N GLU A 33 -25.84 -0.31 -0.04
CA GLU A 33 -26.58 -0.70 -1.26
C GLU A 33 -26.87 0.48 -2.19
N LYS A 34 -25.82 1.11 -2.72
CA LYS A 34 -25.92 2.22 -3.69
C LYS A 34 -25.55 1.74 -5.08
N LYS A 35 -26.09 2.38 -6.13
CA LYS A 35 -25.74 2.04 -7.52
C LYS A 35 -24.23 2.08 -7.72
N GLY A 36 -23.63 0.96 -8.12
CA GLY A 36 -22.20 0.85 -8.39
C GLY A 36 -21.33 0.38 -7.22
N TYR A 37 -21.91 0.01 -6.07
CA TYR A 37 -21.13 -0.45 -4.91
C TYR A 37 -20.19 -1.63 -5.21
N ILE A 38 -20.59 -2.55 -6.10
CA ILE A 38 -19.73 -3.68 -6.51
C ILE A 38 -18.52 -3.21 -7.29
N ARG A 39 -18.72 -2.28 -8.25
CA ARG A 39 -17.59 -1.73 -9.02
C ARG A 39 -16.61 -1.04 -8.07
N GLN A 40 -17.13 -0.26 -7.13
CA GLN A 40 -16.31 0.40 -6.11
C GLN A 40 -15.55 -0.63 -5.26
N ALA A 41 -16.23 -1.64 -4.72
CA ALA A 41 -15.60 -2.69 -3.93
C ALA A 41 -14.51 -3.43 -4.70
N VAL A 42 -14.74 -3.75 -5.98
CA VAL A 42 -13.74 -4.41 -6.82
C VAL A 42 -12.54 -3.50 -7.04
N SER A 43 -12.75 -2.22 -7.34
CA SER A 43 -11.66 -1.25 -7.51
C SER A 43 -10.85 -1.07 -6.23
N GLU A 44 -11.50 -0.97 -5.07
CA GLU A 44 -10.83 -0.89 -3.77
C GLU A 44 -10.04 -2.16 -3.46
N ALA A 45 -10.62 -3.35 -3.69
CA ALA A 45 -9.94 -4.62 -3.47
C ALA A 45 -8.70 -4.80 -4.37
N LEU A 46 -8.80 -4.40 -5.65
CA LEU A 46 -7.67 -4.43 -6.57
C LEU A 46 -6.56 -3.46 -6.15
N GLN A 47 -6.92 -2.24 -5.72
CA GLN A 47 -5.94 -1.28 -5.24
C GLN A 47 -5.21 -1.79 -3.99
N LEU A 48 -5.95 -2.30 -3.02
CA LEU A 48 -5.38 -2.87 -1.78
C LEU A 48 -4.43 -4.03 -2.08
N TRP A 49 -4.78 -4.88 -3.04
CA TRP A 49 -3.92 -6.00 -3.45
C TRP A 49 -2.62 -5.51 -4.10
N LEU A 50 -2.69 -4.49 -4.98
CA LEU A 50 -1.50 -3.88 -5.60
C LEU A 50 -0.60 -3.24 -4.55
N ASP A 51 -1.17 -2.44 -3.65
CA ASP A 51 -0.42 -1.77 -2.59
C ASP A 51 0.28 -2.78 -1.69
N GLN A 52 -0.39 -3.89 -1.35
CA GLN A 52 0.21 -4.98 -0.59
C GLN A 52 1.41 -5.59 -1.32
N LYS A 53 1.30 -5.83 -2.63
CA LYS A 53 2.40 -6.42 -3.42
C LYS A 53 3.59 -5.46 -3.56
N ASP A 54 3.33 -4.17 -3.66
CA ASP A 54 4.40 -3.17 -3.65
C ASP A 54 5.12 -3.12 -2.30
N GLN A 55 4.39 -3.20 -1.18
CA GLN A 55 5.01 -3.26 0.15
C GLN A 55 5.85 -4.53 0.35
N GLU A 56 5.35 -5.69 -0.09
CA GLU A 56 6.11 -6.96 -0.05
C GLU A 56 7.41 -6.87 -0.85
N ARG A 57 7.36 -6.25 -2.03
CA ARG A 57 8.54 -6.02 -2.87
C ARG A 57 9.55 -5.09 -2.19
N ILE A 58 9.09 -3.94 -1.66
CA ILE A 58 9.95 -2.99 -0.96
C ILE A 58 10.64 -3.65 0.24
N ALA A 59 9.91 -4.43 1.02
CA ALA A 59 10.46 -5.14 2.17
C ALA A 59 11.53 -6.15 1.75
N THR A 60 11.28 -6.89 0.66
CA THR A 60 12.25 -7.85 0.10
C THR A 60 13.51 -7.15 -0.40
N ASP A 61 13.35 -6.05 -1.14
CA ASP A 61 14.46 -5.24 -1.66
C ASP A 61 15.31 -4.67 -0.50
N ALA A 62 14.66 -4.15 0.55
CA ALA A 62 15.34 -3.63 1.74
C ALA A 62 16.14 -4.73 2.47
N LEU A 63 15.56 -5.93 2.62
CA LEU A 63 16.26 -7.07 3.21
C LEU A 63 17.47 -7.50 2.36
N ALA A 64 17.37 -7.46 1.03
CA ALA A 64 18.49 -7.76 0.13
C ALA A 64 19.62 -6.72 0.25
N ILE A 65 19.30 -5.44 0.40
CA ILE A 65 20.29 -4.38 0.65
C ILE A 65 20.99 -4.59 1.99
N ILE A 66 20.24 -4.96 3.04
CA ILE A 66 20.82 -5.27 4.35
C ILE A 66 21.73 -6.50 4.26
N GLY A 67 21.29 -7.56 3.59
CA GLY A 67 22.03 -8.81 3.44
C GLY A 67 23.27 -8.69 2.56
N SER A 68 23.28 -7.79 1.57
CA SER A 68 24.44 -7.55 0.68
C SER A 68 25.57 -6.76 1.34
N GLY A 69 25.47 -6.46 2.64
CA GLY A 69 26.56 -5.82 3.39
C GLY A 69 26.79 -4.38 2.95
N TYR A 70 25.74 -3.66 2.55
CA TYR A 70 25.85 -2.26 2.15
C TYR A 70 26.54 -1.46 3.26
N HIS A 71 27.68 -0.85 2.96
CA HIS A 71 28.42 0.00 3.89
C HIS A 71 27.54 1.20 4.25
N LEU A 72 26.88 1.16 5.42
CA LEU A 72 26.09 2.25 6.00
C LEU A 72 26.95 3.47 6.42
N GLY A 73 28.13 3.66 5.82
CA GLY A 73 29.16 4.59 6.25
C GLY A 73 29.76 4.23 7.60
N GLU A 74 30.74 5.02 8.04
CA GLU A 74 31.28 4.90 9.39
C GLU A 74 30.23 5.34 10.41
N LYS A 75 30.06 4.58 11.50
CA LYS A 75 29.24 5.00 12.64
C LYS A 75 29.84 6.29 13.23
N ARG A 76 29.20 7.43 12.97
CA ARG A 76 29.62 8.75 13.48
C ARG A 76 29.24 9.00 14.95
N TYR A 77 28.61 8.03 15.60
CA TYR A 77 28.10 8.14 16.97
C TYR A 77 28.86 7.18 17.87
N LYS A 78 29.37 7.67 19.00
CA LYS A 78 30.11 6.85 19.98
C LYS A 78 29.22 6.42 21.13
N LYS A 79 28.17 7.17 21.44
CA LYS A 79 27.19 6.88 22.51
C LYS A 79 25.74 7.09 22.03
N ARG A 80 24.79 6.44 22.69
CA ARG A 80 23.35 6.50 22.38
C ARG A 80 22.78 7.92 22.50
N GLU A 81 23.37 8.72 23.39
CA GLU A 81 23.03 10.13 23.60
C GLU A 81 23.29 10.99 22.34
N ASP A 82 24.32 10.67 21.55
CA ASP A 82 24.70 11.39 20.32
C ASP A 82 23.63 11.29 19.21
N LEU A 83 22.71 10.31 19.31
CA LEU A 83 21.64 10.06 18.32
C LEU A 83 20.42 10.97 18.55
N TYR A 84 20.24 11.45 19.78
CA TYR A 84 19.08 12.24 20.21
C TYR A 84 19.38 13.72 20.42
N ASP A 85 20.60 14.17 20.11
CA ASP A 85 20.97 15.57 20.27
C ASP A 85 20.29 16.45 19.20
N ARG A 86 19.00 16.74 19.42
CA ARG A 86 18.42 18.01 18.98
C ARG A 86 19.04 19.07 19.88
N SER A 87 20.26 19.51 19.57
CA SER A 87 20.79 20.73 20.14
C SER A 87 20.02 21.90 19.52
N SER A 88 18.81 22.15 20.01
CA SER A 88 18.30 23.51 20.12
C SER A 88 19.23 24.26 21.06
N SER A 89 20.31 24.82 20.50
CA SER A 89 21.07 25.86 21.16
C SER A 89 21.08 27.08 20.24
N THR A 90 20.07 27.91 20.48
CA THR A 90 20.10 29.34 20.27
C THR A 90 21.47 29.95 20.57
N ARG A 91 22.12 30.54 19.57
CA ARG A 91 22.59 31.93 19.55
C ARG A 91 23.20 32.28 18.21
#